data_AF-A0A1M6UTT0-F1
#
_entry.id   AF-A0A1M6UTT0-F1
#
_cell.length_a   1.000
_cell.length_b   1.000
_cell.length_c   1.000
_cell.angle_alpha   90.00
_cell.angle_beta   90.00
_cell.angle_gamma   90.00
#
_symmetry.space_group_name_H-M   'P 1'
#
loop_
_entity.id
_entity.type
_entity.pdbx_description
1 polymer ?
#
loop_
_entity_poly.entity_id
_entity_poly.type
_entity_poly.pdbx_seq_one_letter_code
_entity_poly.pdbx_strand_id
1 'polypeptide(L)'
;MGIRKVFSRDADFGNVNREFYLDRISQYAKVKVDEIGTAAEALTSAVLKVKEMGAVEEKSVVYFYADHPFAYIIADPFGNYCFMGTSWGK
;
A
#
# COMPACT_ATOMS: atom_id res chain seq x y z
N MET A 1 -7.34 13.62 14.92
CA MET A 1 -8.50 12.71 14.78
C MET A 1 -9.27 12.73 16.10
N GLY A 2 -10.56 13.10 16.09
CA GLY A 2 -11.35 13.45 17.30
C GLY A 2 -11.75 12.29 18.21
N ILE A 3 -11.12 11.11 18.09
CA ILE A 3 -11.43 9.93 18.90
C ILE A 3 -10.73 10.08 20.25
N ARG A 4 -11.46 10.57 21.26
CA ARG A 4 -10.93 10.82 22.62
C ARG A 4 -11.63 10.00 23.69
N LYS A 5 -12.93 9.76 23.55
CA LYS A 5 -13.77 9.09 24.56
C LYS A 5 -13.27 7.69 24.92
N VAL A 6 -12.80 6.92 23.93
CA VAL A 6 -12.29 5.55 24.12
C VAL A 6 -11.04 5.47 25.02
N PHE A 7 -10.31 6.58 25.19
CA PHE A 7 -9.13 6.69 26.04
C PHE A 7 -9.41 7.35 27.40
N SER A 8 -10.68 7.57 27.72
CA SER A 8 -11.12 8.23 28.96
C SER A 8 -11.92 7.27 29.82
N ARG A 9 -12.06 7.58 31.11
CA ARG A 9 -12.90 6.79 32.04
C ARG A 9 -14.37 6.77 31.65
N ASP A 10 -14.81 7.71 30.80
CA ASP A 10 -16.17 7.78 30.26
C ASP A 10 -16.35 6.91 29.00
N ALA A 11 -15.36 6.06 28.67
CA ALA A 11 -15.48 5.10 27.58
C ALA A 11 -16.61 4.10 27.86
N ASP A 12 -17.40 3.79 26.83
CA ASP A 12 -18.44 2.78 26.91
C ASP A 12 -18.03 1.56 26.08
N PHE A 13 -17.56 0.54 26.78
CA PHE A 13 -17.27 -0.78 26.23
C PHE A 13 -18.19 -1.83 26.86
N GLY A 14 -19.44 -1.50 27.19
CA GLY A 14 -20.35 -2.36 27.96
C GLY A 14 -20.59 -3.77 27.39
N ASN A 15 -20.38 -3.98 26.09
CA ASN A 15 -20.43 -5.30 25.44
C ASN A 15 -19.16 -6.15 25.63
N VAL A 16 -18.08 -5.54 26.13
CA VAL A 16 -16.79 -6.17 26.44
C VAL A 16 -16.63 -6.26 27.96
N ASN A 17 -16.66 -5.12 28.66
CA ASN A 17 -16.61 -5.01 30.11
C ASN A 17 -17.08 -3.60 30.53
N ARG A 18 -17.76 -3.49 31.67
CA ARG A 18 -18.41 -2.25 32.14
C ARG A 18 -17.44 -1.19 32.68
N GLU A 19 -16.20 -1.56 33.01
CA GLU A 19 -15.22 -0.64 33.63
C GLU A 19 -13.86 -0.74 32.92
N PHE A 20 -13.82 -0.40 31.64
CA PHE A 20 -12.62 -0.50 30.81
C PHE A 20 -12.48 0.74 29.93
N TYR A 21 -11.24 1.18 29.71
CA TYR A 21 -10.87 2.21 28.73
C TYR A 21 -9.50 1.87 28.14
N LEU A 22 -9.20 2.42 26.96
CA LEU A 22 -7.91 2.21 26.30
C LEU A 22 -6.86 3.13 26.90
N ASP A 23 -5.73 2.58 27.34
CA ASP A 23 -4.55 3.38 27.72
C ASP A 23 -3.70 3.73 26.49
N ARG A 24 -3.46 2.73 25.63
CA ARG A 24 -2.61 2.86 24.44
C ARG A 24 -3.06 1.94 23.32
N ILE A 25 -2.99 2.44 22.08
CA ILE A 25 -3.05 1.62 20.86
C ILE A 25 -1.67 1.64 20.24
N SER A 26 -1.06 0.47 20.04
CA SER A 26 0.22 0.34 19.34
C SER A 26 0.01 -0.40 18.03
N GLN A 27 0.32 0.25 16.91
CA GLN A 27 0.23 -0.33 15.57
C GLN A 27 1.62 -0.32 14.93
N TYR A 28 2.09 -1.49 14.52
CA TYR A 28 3.38 -1.67 13.84
C TYR A 28 3.14 -2.30 12.48
N ALA A 29 3.70 -1.69 11.43
CA ALA A 29 3.62 -2.15 10.06
C ALA A 29 5.01 -2.06 9.42
N LYS A 30 5.42 -3.09 8.69
CA LYS A 30 6.67 -3.13 7.94
C LYS A 30 6.37 -3.51 6.49
N VAL A 31 6.78 -2.66 5.57
CA VAL A 31 6.75 -2.93 4.13
C VAL A 31 8.19 -3.16 3.67
N LYS A 32 8.43 -4.28 2.98
CA LYS A 32 9.69 -4.56 2.30
C LYS A 32 9.40 -4.70 0.82
N VAL A 33 10.11 -3.94 0.00
CA VAL A 33 10.09 -4.08 -1.46
C VAL A 33 11.42 -4.68 -1.86
N ASP A 34 11.38 -5.76 -2.63
CA ASP A 34 12.54 -6.38 -3.25
C ASP A 34 12.17 -6.83 -4.68
N GLU A 35 13.16 -7.25 -5.45
CA GLU A 35 13.01 -7.62 -6.85
C GLU A 35 12.46 -9.05 -7.03
N ILE A 36 12.04 -9.71 -5.95
CA ILE A 36 11.64 -11.12 -5.95
C ILE A 36 10.16 -11.23 -6.37
N GLY A 37 9.92 -11.12 -7.68
CA GLY A 37 8.59 -11.25 -8.29
C GLY A 37 8.54 -11.17 -9.83
N THR A 38 9.67 -10.87 -10.46
CA THR A 38 9.78 -10.38 -11.85
C THR A 38 9.65 -11.44 -12.95
N ALA A 39 9.52 -12.73 -12.60
CA ALA A 39 9.56 -13.82 -13.59
C ALA A 39 8.36 -13.78 -14.57
N ALA A 40 7.14 -13.55 -14.06
CA ALA A 40 5.94 -13.48 -14.89
C ALA A 40 5.89 -12.18 -15.71
N GLU A 41 6.26 -11.03 -15.12
CA GLU A 41 6.30 -9.73 -15.79
C GLU A 41 7.32 -9.67 -16.94
N ALA A 42 8.49 -10.29 -16.77
CA ALA A 42 9.51 -10.37 -17.82
C ALA A 42 9.03 -11.17 -19.04
N LEU A 43 8.35 -12.31 -18.83
CA LEU A 43 7.80 -13.12 -19.91
C LEU A 43 6.67 -12.39 -20.65
N THR A 44 5.73 -11.76 -19.94
CA THR A 44 4.66 -10.97 -20.58
C THR A 44 5.21 -9.79 -21.37
N SER A 45 6.22 -9.09 -20.83
CA SER A 45 6.91 -7.99 -21.52
C SER A 45 7.57 -8.44 -22.83
N ALA A 46 8.22 -9.61 -22.83
CA ALA A 46 8.82 -10.20 -24.03
C ALA A 46 7.75 -10.57 -25.07
N VAL A 47 6.65 -11.21 -24.65
CA VAL A 47 5.56 -11.60 -25.56
C VAL A 47 4.87 -10.38 -26.18
N LEU A 48 4.64 -9.31 -25.41
CA LEU A 48 4.07 -8.06 -25.93
C LEU A 48 5.00 -7.40 -26.94
N LYS A 49 6.31 -7.29 -26.64
CA LYS A 49 7.31 -6.75 -27.59
C LYS A 49 7.37 -7.54 -28.90
N VAL A 50 7.28 -8.87 -28.84
CA VAL A 50 7.25 -9.72 -30.04
C VAL A 50 5.98 -9.48 -30.87
N LYS A 51 4.84 -9.26 -30.21
CA LYS A 51 3.55 -9.02 -30.87
C LYS A 51 3.43 -7.62 -31.48
N GLU A 52 4.08 -6.62 -30.90
CA GLU A 52 4.06 -5.22 -31.39
C GLU A 52 4.92 -4.99 -32.65
N MET A 53 5.82 -5.91 -33.02
CA MET A 53 6.57 -5.84 -34.29
C MET A 53 5.69 -6.00 -35.56
N GLY A 54 4.38 -6.27 -35.42
CA GLY A 54 3.45 -6.55 -36.53
C GLY A 54 2.52 -5.41 -36.97
N ALA A 55 2.37 -4.33 -36.22
CA ALA A 55 1.57 -3.16 -36.61
C ALA A 55 1.89 -2.00 -35.65
N VAL A 56 2.64 -1.00 -36.11
CA VAL A 56 3.19 0.05 -35.26
C VAL A 56 2.20 1.20 -35.13
N GLU A 57 1.38 1.19 -34.08
CA GLU A 57 1.13 2.44 -33.34
C GLU A 57 2.24 2.54 -32.30
N GLU A 58 3.07 3.58 -32.40
CA GLU A 58 4.10 3.89 -31.40
C GLU A 58 3.42 4.17 -30.05
N LYS A 59 3.30 3.15 -29.20
CA LYS A 59 3.00 3.37 -27.80
C LYS A 59 4.18 4.14 -27.21
N SER A 60 3.91 5.37 -26.79
CA SER A 60 4.86 6.19 -26.06
C SER A 60 5.32 5.45 -24.79
N VAL A 61 6.63 5.21 -24.69
CA VAL A 61 7.22 4.66 -23.48
C VAL A 61 7.21 5.73 -22.41
N VAL A 62 6.62 5.43 -21.26
CA VAL A 62 6.62 6.30 -20.08
C VAL A 62 7.70 5.82 -19.12
N TYR A 63 8.63 6.71 -18.78
CA TYR A 63 9.65 6.46 -17.78
C TYR A 63 9.20 7.02 -16.42
N PHE A 64 9.29 6.20 -15.38
CA PHE A 64 9.01 6.60 -14.00
C PHE A 64 10.24 6.33 -13.12
N TYR A 65 10.83 7.40 -12.60
CA TYR A 65 11.96 7.36 -11.69
C TYR A 65 11.48 7.81 -10.31
N ALA A 66 11.47 6.88 -9.35
CA ALA A 66 11.14 7.16 -7.95
C ALA A 66 12.38 7.60 -7.16
N ASP A 67 13.10 8.59 -7.68
CA ASP A 67 14.40 9.08 -7.18
C ASP A 67 14.29 10.22 -6.15
N HIS A 68 13.07 10.51 -5.71
CA HIS A 68 12.71 11.53 -4.72
C HIS A 68 11.55 11.03 -3.86
N PRO A 69 11.21 11.70 -2.74
CA PRO A 69 10.15 11.24 -1.86
C PRO A 69 8.81 11.05 -2.59
N PHE A 70 8.16 9.91 -2.37
CA PHE A 70 6.89 9.56 -2.98
C PHE A 70 5.92 8.94 -1.98
N ALA A 71 4.63 9.07 -2.23
CA ALA A 71 3.59 8.37 -1.50
C ALA A 71 3.26 7.03 -2.16
N TYR A 72 2.91 6.02 -1.38
CA TYR A 72 2.50 4.71 -1.88
C TYR A 72 1.27 4.19 -1.14
N ILE A 73 0.48 3.36 -1.85
CA ILE A 73 -0.68 2.66 -1.32
C ILE A 73 -0.57 1.20 -1.75
N ILE A 74 -0.75 0.27 -0.81
CA ILE A 74 -0.96 -1.14 -1.10
C ILE A 74 -2.46 -1.38 -0.86
N ALA A 75 -3.18 -1.71 -1.92
CA ALA A 75 -4.60 -1.98 -1.89
C ALA A 75 -4.89 -3.43 -2.26
N ASP A 76 -6.01 -3.95 -1.75
CA ASP A 76 -6.53 -5.23 -2.21
C ASP A 76 -7.39 -5.07 -3.49
N PRO A 77 -7.75 -6.18 -4.17
CA PRO A 77 -8.61 -6.13 -5.36
C PRO A 77 -10.04 -5.62 -5.09
N PHE A 78 -10.45 -5.50 -3.83
CA PHE A 78 -11.77 -5.04 -3.41
C PHE A 78 -11.80 -3.54 -3.10
N GLY A 79 -10.66 -2.85 -3.23
CA GLY A 79 -10.53 -1.41 -3.02
C GLY A 79 -10.20 -1.00 -1.58
N ASN A 80 -9.83 -1.93 -0.71
CA ASN A 80 -9.39 -1.60 0.64
C ASN A 80 -7.92 -1.18 0.64
N TYR A 81 -7.58 -0.13 1.38
CA TYR A 81 -6.19 0.26 1.63
C TYR A 81 -5.62 -0.58 2.78
N CYS A 82 -4.72 -1.50 2.43
CA CYS A 82 -4.02 -2.34 3.41
C CYS A 82 -2.84 -1.58 4.04
N PHE A 83 -2.11 -0.80 3.23
CA PHE A 83 -1.01 0.04 3.69
C PHE A 83 -1.00 1.37 2.94
N MET A 84 -0.59 2.44 3.62
CA MET A 84 -0.32 3.73 3.01
C MET A 84 0.87 4.37 3.72
N GLY A 85 1.74 5.03 2.96
CA GLY A 85 2.92 5.65 3.53
C GLY A 85 3.65 6.58 2.57
N THR A 86 4.76 7.11 3.04
CA THR A 86 5.71 7.89 2.24
C THR A 86 7.08 7.25 2.30
N SER A 87 7.72 7.10 1.15
CA SER A 87 9.11 6.67 1.03
C SER A 87 9.99 7.90 0.84
N TRP A 88 11.13 7.92 1.52
CA TRP A 88 12.08 9.05 1.49
C TRP A 88 13.50 8.63 1.07
N GLY A 89 13.68 7.40 0.56
CA GLY A 89 14.95 6.94 -0.01
C GLY A 89 16.09 6.72 0.99
N LYS A 90 15.82 6.10 2.15
CA LYS A 90 16.85 5.69 3.11
C LYS A 90 17.21 4.21 2.97
#